data_AF-A0A449E5G3-F1
#
_entry.id   AF-A0A449E5G3-F1
#
_cell.length_a   1.000
_cell.length_b   1.000
_cell.length_c   1.000
_cell.angle_alpha   90.00
_cell.angle_beta   90.00
_cell.angle_gamma   90.00
#
_symmetry.space_group_name_H-M   'P 1'
#
loop_
_entity.id
_entity.type
_entity.pdbx_description
1 polymer ?
#
loop_
_entity_poly.entity_id
_entity_poly.type
_entity_poly.pdbx_seq_one_letter_code
_entity_poly.pdbx_strand_id
1 'polypeptide(L)' 'MEKNVDLDKLVADSYSLSSCLSALSQMSYERLIVNSISLEDINEINAIIISIKCLAEQHAQEMEAFELEKMKYSSSSIE' A
#
# COMPACT_ATOMS: atom_id res chain seq x y z
N MET A 1 -17.25 16.61 11.50
CA MET A 1 -16.34 15.64 12.14
C MET A 1 -15.01 15.76 11.45
N GLU A 2 -14.01 16.33 12.11
CA GLU A 2 -12.63 16.22 11.66
C GLU A 2 -12.24 14.75 11.70
N LYS A 3 -11.75 14.25 10.57
CA LYS A 3 -11.48 12.83 10.37
C LYS A 3 -10.01 12.64 10.70
N ASN A 4 -9.70 12.75 12.00
CA ASN A 4 -8.33 12.68 12.51
C ASN A 4 -7.62 11.48 11.89
N VAL A 5 -6.64 11.76 11.01
CA VAL A 5 -5.92 10.70 10.32
C VAL A 5 -4.99 10.00 11.31
N ASP A 6 -5.11 8.69 11.40
CA ASP A 6 -4.33 7.85 12.31
C ASP A 6 -2.93 7.59 11.73
N LEU A 7 -1.92 8.25 12.30
CA LEU A 7 -0.52 8.13 11.88
C LEU A 7 0.02 6.70 12.12
N ASP A 8 -0.39 6.05 13.21
CA ASP A 8 0.07 4.70 13.53
C ASP A 8 -0.49 3.70 12.51
N LYS A 9 -1.74 3.91 12.07
CA LYS A 9 -2.34 3.16 10.95
C LYS A 9 -1.56 3.38 9.66
N LEU A 10 -1.24 4.62 9.28
CA LEU A 10 -0.44 4.90 8.08
C LEU A 10 0.91 4.16 8.11
N VAL A 11 1.61 4.22 9.25
CA VAL A 11 2.88 3.52 9.42
C VAL A 11 2.69 2.00 9.29
N ALA A 12 1.66 1.42 9.93
CA ALA A 12 1.35 0.00 9.84
C ALA A 12 0.99 -0.44 8.41
N ASP A 13 0.22 0.37 7.68
CA ASP A 13 -0.15 0.13 6.29
C ASP A 13 1.10 0.12 5.38
N SER A 14 2.06 1.01 5.62
CA SER A 14 3.33 1.05 4.88
C SER A 14 4.19 -0.22 5.09
N TYR A 15 4.27 -0.72 6.33
CA TYR A 15 4.96 -1.98 6.63
C TYR A 15 4.25 -3.19 6.00
N SER A 16 2.92 -3.17 6.00
CA SER A 16 2.11 -4.20 5.36
C SER A 16 2.34 -4.25 3.85
N LEU A 17 2.37 -3.08 3.18
CA LEU A 17 2.71 -2.97 1.76
C LEU A 17 4.11 -3.52 1.45
N SER A 18 5.12 -3.15 2.24
CA SER A 18 6.48 -3.66 2.09
C SER A 18 6.55 -5.19 2.23
N SER A 19 5.78 -5.74 3.18
CA SER A 19 5.71 -7.19 3.41
C SER A 19 5.03 -7.91 2.24
N CYS A 20 3.93 -7.35 1.71
CA CYS A 20 3.25 -7.88 0.53
C CYS A 20 4.13 -7.88 -0.71
N LEU A 21 4.89 -6.81 -0.95
CA LEU A 21 5.85 -6.75 -2.06
C LEU A 21 6.95 -7.80 -1.93
N SER A 22 7.45 -8.01 -0.71
CA SER A 22 8.46 -9.04 -0.43
C SER A 22 7.91 -10.45 -0.69
N ALA A 23 6.69 -10.73 -0.22
CA ALA A 23 6.00 -12.00 -0.46
C ALA A 23 5.76 -12.24 -1.96
N LEU A 24 5.30 -11.22 -2.70
CA LEU A 24 5.13 -11.29 -4.15
C LEU A 24 6.45 -11.60 -4.87
N SER A 25 7.54 -10.95 -4.47
CA SER A 25 8.87 -11.21 -5.03
C SER A 25 9.31 -12.65 -4.80
N GLN A 26 9.09 -13.18 -3.59
CA GLN A 26 9.41 -14.56 -3.25
C GLN A 26 8.55 -15.55 -4.05
N MET A 27 7.23 -15.37 -4.08
CA MET A 27 6.30 -16.22 -4.84
C MET A 27 6.63 -16.22 -6.33
N SER A 28 6.94 -15.05 -6.89
CA SER A 28 7.32 -14.93 -8.29
C SER A 28 8.62 -15.69 -8.56
N TYR A 29 9.63 -15.57 -7.68
CA TYR A 29 10.89 -16.30 -7.80
C TYR A 29 10.68 -17.82 -7.74
N GLU A 30 9.93 -18.31 -6.75
CA GLU A 30 9.63 -19.73 -6.59
C GLU A 30 8.91 -20.31 -7.80
N ARG A 31 7.91 -19.60 -8.35
CA ARG A 31 7.13 -20.07 -9.50
C ARG A 31 7.87 -19.94 -10.82
N LEU A 32 8.66 -18.89 -11.03
CA LEU A 32 9.44 -18.67 -12.26
C LEU A 32 10.65 -19.61 -12.39
N ILE A 33 11.16 -20.15 -11.28
CA ILE A 33 12.26 -21.13 -11.29
C ILE A 33 11.80 -22.50 -11.78
N VAL A 34 10.54 -22.85 -11.56
CA VAL A 34 9.97 -24.07 -12.12
C VAL A 34 9.74 -23.83 -13.61
N ASN A 35 10.37 -24.62 -14.48
CA ASN A 35 10.27 -24.52 -15.96
C ASN A 35 8.85 -24.74 -16.53
N SER A 36 7.81 -24.72 -15.70
CA SER A 36 6.41 -24.83 -16.07
C SER A 36 5.57 -23.86 -15.23
N ILE A 37 5.52 -22.60 -15.66
CA ILE A 37 4.49 -21.67 -15.20
C ILE A 37 3.19 -21.96 -15.94
N SER A 38 2.12 -22.14 -15.20
CA SER A 38 0.77 -22.24 -15.74
C SER A 38 0.13 -20.86 -15.91
N LEU A 39 -0.96 -20.79 -16.69
CA LEU A 39 -1.79 -19.58 -16.76
C LEU A 39 -2.43 -19.24 -15.41
N GLU A 40 -2.74 -20.26 -14.61
CA GLU A 40 -3.27 -20.10 -13.25
C GLU A 40 -2.27 -19.38 -12.34
N ASP A 41 -1.00 -19.76 -12.41
CA ASP A 41 0.07 -19.08 -11.67
C ASP A 41 0.18 -17.60 -12.03
N ILE A 42 0.11 -17.28 -13.33
CA ILE A 42 0.15 -15.90 -13.82
C ILE A 42 -1.07 -15.11 -13.30
N ASN A 43 -2.25 -15.71 -13.31
CA ASN A 43 -3.47 -15.06 -12.84
C ASN A 43 -3.42 -14.78 -11.33
N GLU A 44 -2.88 -15.70 -10.53
CA GLU A 44 -2.71 -15.49 -9.09
C GLU A 44 -1.71 -14.36 -8.79
N ILE A 45 -0.56 -14.34 -9.47
CA ILE A 45 0.42 -13.25 -9.37
C ILE A 45 -0.22 -11.91 -9.74
N ASN A 46 -0.98 -11.87 -10.83
CA ASN A 46 -1.66 -10.65 -11.27
C ASN A 46 -2.71 -10.17 -10.25
N ALA A 47 -3.48 -11.08 -9.64
CA ALA A 47 -4.45 -10.74 -8.61
C ALA A 47 -3.77 -10.12 -7.37
N ILE A 48 -2.62 -10.66 -6.96
CA ILE A 48 -1.81 -10.10 -5.86
C ILE A 48 -1.29 -8.72 -6.23
N ILE A 49 -0.75 -8.53 -7.44
CA ILE A 49 -0.26 -7.22 -7.92
C ILE A 49 -1.38 -6.18 -7.88
N ILE A 50 -2.57 -6.50 -8.37
CA ILE A 50 -3.73 -5.60 -8.36
C ILE A 50 -4.11 -5.24 -6.92
N SER A 51 -4.13 -6.24 -6.03
CA SER A 51 -4.47 -6.02 -4.61
C SER A 51 -3.47 -5.09 -3.92
N ILE A 52 -2.17 -5.30 -4.12
CA ILE A 52 -1.11 -4.44 -3.60
C ILE A 52 -1.25 -3.02 -4.16
N LYS A 53 -1.54 -2.90 -5.46
CA LYS A 53 -1.76 -1.59 -6.10
C LYS A 53 -2.91 -0.83 -5.45
N CYS A 54 -4.07 -1.47 -5.24
CA CYS A 54 -5.20 -0.83 -4.58
C CYS A 54 -4.86 -0.37 -3.15
N LEU A 55 -4.15 -1.20 -2.38
CA LEU A 55 -3.70 -0.83 -1.04
C LEU A 55 -2.72 0.35 -1.07
N ALA A 56 -1.80 0.39 -2.03
CA ALA A 56 -0.84 1.47 -2.18
C ALA A 56 -1.52 2.79 -2.57
N GLU A 57 -2.51 2.74 -3.46
CA GLU A 57 -3.33 3.91 -3.84
C GLU A 57 -4.13 4.44 -2.64
N GLN A 58 -4.74 3.54 -1.86
CA GLN A 58 -5.45 3.94 -0.63
C GLN A 58 -4.49 4.58 0.37
N HIS A 59 -3.33 3.96 0.61
CA HIS A 59 -2.31 4.49 1.52
C HIS A 59 -1.83 5.89 1.09
N ALA A 60 -1.62 6.10 -0.22
CA ALA A 60 -1.24 7.40 -0.76
C ALA A 60 -2.33 8.47 -0.57
N GLN A 61 -3.61 8.13 -0.77
CA GLN A 61 -4.73 9.03 -0.53
C GLN A 61 -4.86 9.42 0.95
N GLU A 62 -4.65 8.45 1.86
CA GLU A 62 -4.68 8.71 3.31
C GLU A 62 -3.50 9.59 3.74
N MET A 63 -2.32 9.42 3.14
CA MET A 63 -1.17 10.32 3.35
C MET A 63 -1.43 11.75 2.83
N GLU A 64 -2.01 11.90 1.64
CA GLU A 64 -2.35 13.22 1.09
C GLU A 64 -3.36 13.95 1.99
N ALA A 65 -4.36 13.22 2.49
CA ALA A 65 -5.33 13.77 3.44
C ALA A 65 -4.66 14.23 4.75
N PHE A 66 -3.70 13.46 5.27
CA PHE A 66 -2.93 13.83 6.46
C PHE A 66 -2.14 15.13 6.26
N GLU A 67 -1.40 15.26 5.16
CA GLU A 67 -0.64 16.49 4.85
C GLU A 67 -1.55 17.71 4.72
N LEU A 68 -2.72 17.56 4.09
CA LEU A 68 -3.72 18.63 3.97
C LEU A 68 -4.31 19.04 5.33
N GLU A 69 -4.58 18.10 6.24
CA GLU A 69 -5.01 18.41 7.61
C GLU A 69 -3.93 19.19 8.36
N LYS A 70 -2.68 18.74 8.30
CA LYS A 70 -1.53 19.41 8.94
C LYS A 70 -1.36 20.85 8.46
N MET A 71 -1.53 21.11 7.16
CA MET A 71 -1.47 22.47 6.60
C MET A 71 -2.56 23.39 7.17
N LYS A 72 -3.80 22.90 7.32
CA LYS A 72 -4.92 23.69 7.89
C LYS A 72 -4.68 24.11 9.35
N TYR A 73 -4.11 23.23 10.17
CA TYR A 73 -3.78 23.56 11.56
C TYR A 73 -2.59 24.52 11.67
N SER A 74 -1.59 24.39 10.79
CA SER A 74 -0.43 25.30 10.78
C SER A 74 -0.76 26.72 10.33
N SER A 75 -1.81 26.91 9.53
CA SER A 75 -2.25 28.22 9.03
C SER A 75 -3.25 28.93 9.96
N SER A 76 -3.90 28.21 10.88
CA SER A 76 -4.82 28.76 11.90
C SER A 76 -4.13 29.19 13.20
N SER A 77 -2.81 28.95 13.33
CA SER A 77 -2.02 29.34 14.51
C SER A 77 -1.35 30.73 14.40
N ILE A 78 -1.70 31.51 13.36
CA ILE A 78 -1.05 32.81 13.04
C ILE A 78 -2.00 34.01 13.25
N GLU A 79 -3.27 33.81 13.64
CA GLU A 79 -4.22 34.90 13.94
C GLU A 79 -4.34 35.21 15.44
#